data_AF-A0AAJ6YXL5-F1
#
_entry.id   AF-A0AAJ6YXL5-F1
#
_cell.length_a   1.000
_cell.length_b   1.000
_cell.length_c   1.000
_cell.angle_alpha   90.00
_cell.angle_beta   90.00
_cell.angle_gamma   90.00
#
_symmetry.space_group_name_H-M   'P 1'
#
loop_
_entity.id
_entity.type
_entity.pdbx_description
1 polymer ?
#
loop_
_entity_poly.entity_id
_entity_poly.type
_entity_poly.pdbx_seq_one_letter_code
_entity_poly.pdbx_strand_id
1 'polypeptide(L)'
;MTMEMEVVVSQPEDITDLKAKGPSHGKDMLDRFTDNGGLYDLIVKQMLQPGHEGELCGWLRELSLIRSNMNCPTEGCNGKNLTWSPARSIDKYSWYCLECKKRQTLRDSSFFLQIKCDLKLCMQIIVAWCQSIPNEVVVSYLELKQHVVKKAYEKLGKVAETYVKNHSEEWLLGGNEKILIVDEFPSGYMTETLINAPVARKRNNNCHTILCIAEVDKIPPRMWMHIIHANPEPPPSKNAKNQKLESKCGMVEEALSEICAHAKPGSYLIANRRARCCNYESLKELKEYKVISIEDLQMYDTPGKNELLGNLETIWQTGIGVCEEIQETTRTNGLQHLFVHLWRQRFAMTPANAFEYIIQHIAECFQFT
;
A
#
# COMPACT_ATOMS: atom_id res chain seq x y z
N MET A 1 -8.28 -32.03 -39.21
CA MET A 1 -7.38 -32.50 -38.14
C MET A 1 -6.65 -31.26 -37.64
N THR A 2 -7.33 -30.49 -36.81
CA THR A 2 -6.89 -29.19 -36.27
C THR A 2 -6.47 -29.44 -34.83
N MET A 3 -5.18 -29.22 -34.54
CA MET A 3 -4.61 -29.31 -33.20
C MET A 3 -5.05 -28.10 -32.38
N GLU A 4 -5.78 -28.36 -31.30
CA GLU A 4 -6.03 -27.39 -30.24
C GLU A 4 -4.75 -27.25 -29.40
N MET A 5 -4.23 -26.02 -29.31
CA MET A 5 -3.20 -25.66 -28.33
C MET A 5 -3.91 -25.23 -27.05
N GLU A 6 -3.88 -26.09 -26.03
CA GLU A 6 -4.23 -25.71 -24.67
C GLU A 6 -3.16 -24.75 -24.12
N VAL A 7 -3.59 -23.54 -23.78
CA VAL A 7 -2.78 -22.58 -23.03
C VAL A 7 -2.95 -22.91 -21.55
N VAL A 8 -1.93 -23.55 -20.97
CA VAL A 8 -1.86 -23.78 -19.51
C VAL A 8 -1.54 -22.45 -18.83
N VAL A 9 -2.54 -21.87 -18.16
CA VAL A 9 -2.37 -20.74 -17.26
C VAL A 9 -1.83 -21.28 -15.93
N SER A 10 -0.55 -21.04 -15.66
CA SER A 10 0.06 -21.35 -14.36
C SER A 10 -0.49 -20.40 -13.29
N GLN A 11 -1.16 -20.96 -12.28
CA GLN A 11 -1.55 -20.25 -11.06
C GLN A 11 -0.29 -19.83 -10.28
N PRO A 12 -0.29 -18.70 -9.56
CA PRO A 12 0.78 -18.35 -8.64
C PRO A 12 0.75 -19.32 -7.45
N GLU A 13 1.88 -19.96 -7.19
CA GLU A 13 2.04 -20.89 -6.06
C GLU A 13 1.79 -20.17 -4.72
N ASP A 14 1.02 -20.85 -3.88
CA ASP A 14 0.62 -20.47 -2.55
C ASP A 14 1.86 -20.35 -1.63
N ILE A 15 2.20 -19.12 -1.19
CA ILE A 15 3.37 -18.82 -0.35
C ILE A 15 3.06 -19.14 1.11
N THR A 16 2.72 -20.39 1.42
CA THR A 16 2.39 -20.82 2.79
C THR A 16 3.41 -21.77 3.43
N ASP A 17 4.55 -22.07 2.77
CA ASP A 17 5.51 -23.06 3.31
C ASP A 17 6.98 -22.60 3.32
N LEU A 18 7.24 -21.41 3.86
CA LEU A 18 8.60 -20.99 4.21
C LEU A 18 8.95 -21.36 5.67
N LYS A 19 9.20 -22.65 5.93
CA LYS A 19 9.84 -23.07 7.19
C LYS A 19 11.34 -22.77 7.15
N ALA A 20 11.82 -22.13 8.22
CA ALA A 20 13.22 -21.78 8.41
C ALA A 20 14.12 -23.03 8.45
N LYS A 21 14.98 -23.20 7.44
CA LYS A 21 16.15 -24.09 7.50
C LYS A 21 17.35 -23.36 8.13
N GLY A 22 18.11 -24.09 8.94
CA GLY A 22 19.25 -23.62 9.73
C GLY A 22 20.43 -23.06 8.92
N PRO A 23 21.50 -22.60 9.59
CA PRO A 23 22.36 -21.54 9.10
C PRO A 23 23.38 -22.04 8.07
N SER A 24 23.43 -21.38 6.92
CA SER A 24 24.54 -21.45 5.97
C SER A 24 25.08 -20.03 5.77
N HIS A 25 26.40 -19.89 5.94
CA HIS A 25 27.07 -18.63 6.22
C HIS A 25 27.18 -17.71 4.99
N GLY A 26 26.75 -16.45 5.16
CA GLY A 26 27.18 -15.25 4.41
C GLY A 26 26.70 -15.12 2.97
N LYS A 27 26.94 -16.12 2.11
CA LYS A 27 26.53 -16.12 0.70
C LYS A 27 25.02 -16.33 0.55
N ASP A 28 24.49 -17.21 1.40
CA ASP A 28 23.09 -17.62 1.46
C ASP A 28 22.13 -16.51 1.94
N MET A 29 22.66 -15.44 2.55
CA MET A 29 21.87 -14.33 3.10
C MET A 29 21.61 -13.24 2.05
N LEU A 30 22.51 -13.09 1.08
CA LEU A 30 22.40 -12.12 -0.02
C LEU A 30 21.48 -12.65 -1.14
N ASP A 31 21.34 -13.96 -1.28
CA ASP A 31 20.50 -14.57 -2.31
C ASP A 31 19.03 -14.70 -1.92
N ARG A 32 18.68 -14.44 -0.65
CA ARG A 32 17.28 -14.48 -0.17
C ARG A 32 16.42 -13.32 -0.62
N PHE A 33 17.03 -12.19 -0.94
CA PHE A 33 16.34 -11.00 -1.39
C PHE A 33 16.75 -10.68 -2.81
N THR A 34 15.75 -10.48 -3.66
CA THR A 34 15.90 -10.30 -5.10
C THR A 34 14.74 -9.47 -5.61
N ASP A 35 14.98 -8.65 -6.61
CA ASP A 35 13.91 -7.97 -7.33
C ASP A 35 13.60 -8.65 -8.68
N ASN A 36 14.03 -9.92 -8.82
CA ASN A 36 13.91 -10.77 -10.01
C ASN A 36 14.68 -10.23 -11.22
N GLY A 37 15.93 -9.81 -11.01
CA GLY A 37 16.83 -9.35 -12.06
C GLY A 37 16.65 -7.88 -12.44
N GLY A 38 16.06 -7.08 -11.56
CA GLY A 38 15.89 -5.64 -11.74
C GLY A 38 17.08 -4.82 -11.24
N LEU A 39 16.83 -3.55 -10.93
CA LEU A 39 17.84 -2.60 -10.46
C LEU A 39 18.57 -3.09 -9.20
N TYR A 40 17.86 -3.72 -8.27
CA TYR A 40 18.47 -4.22 -7.04
C TYR A 40 19.49 -5.33 -7.36
N ASP A 41 19.09 -6.36 -8.11
CA ASP A 41 19.96 -7.49 -8.41
C ASP A 41 21.14 -7.12 -9.31
N LEU A 42 20.91 -6.26 -10.30
CA LEU A 42 21.92 -5.89 -11.30
C LEU A 42 22.95 -4.90 -10.76
N ILE A 43 22.54 -3.96 -9.90
CA ILE A 43 23.41 -2.86 -9.45
C ILE A 43 23.64 -2.93 -7.94
N VAL A 44 22.57 -2.84 -7.15
CA VAL A 44 22.68 -2.64 -5.70
C VAL A 44 23.34 -3.85 -5.03
N LYS A 45 22.98 -5.07 -5.42
CA LYS A 45 23.45 -6.32 -4.82
C LYS A 45 24.97 -6.49 -4.91
N GLN A 46 25.61 -5.96 -5.95
CA GLN A 46 27.07 -5.94 -6.09
C GLN A 46 27.71 -4.98 -5.07
N MET A 47 27.10 -3.82 -4.85
CA MET A 47 27.56 -2.82 -3.87
C MET A 47 27.37 -3.26 -2.41
N LEU A 48 26.59 -4.32 -2.16
CA LEU A 48 26.40 -4.91 -0.83
C LEU A 48 27.54 -5.87 -0.43
N GLN A 49 28.52 -6.12 -1.30
CA GLN A 49 29.67 -6.96 -0.98
C GLN A 49 30.63 -6.25 -0.01
N PRO A 50 31.34 -6.98 0.88
CA PRO A 50 32.32 -6.38 1.77
C PRO A 50 33.39 -5.59 1.00
N GLY A 51 33.69 -4.37 1.44
CA GLY A 51 34.66 -3.47 0.77
C GLY A 51 34.04 -2.51 -0.25
N HIS A 52 32.78 -2.73 -0.65
CA HIS A 52 32.04 -1.86 -1.58
C HIS A 52 31.16 -0.82 -0.86
N GLU A 53 31.35 -0.60 0.44
CA GLU A 53 30.53 0.35 1.21
C GLU A 53 30.66 1.78 0.68
N GLY A 54 31.81 2.11 0.09
CA GLY A 54 32.06 3.39 -0.58
C GLY A 54 31.20 3.59 -1.82
N GLU A 55 31.08 2.54 -2.64
CA GLU A 55 30.27 2.53 -3.86
C GLU A 55 28.79 2.64 -3.52
N LEU A 56 28.31 1.87 -2.53
CA LEU A 56 26.92 1.97 -2.06
C LEU A 56 26.59 3.39 -1.62
N CYS A 57 27.45 4.02 -0.82
CA CYS A 57 27.23 5.40 -0.39
C CYS A 57 27.28 6.39 -1.56
N GLY A 58 28.17 6.17 -2.54
CA GLY A 58 28.23 6.96 -3.77
C GLY A 58 26.92 6.90 -4.56
N TRP A 59 26.38 5.69 -4.75
CA TRP A 59 25.12 5.46 -5.44
C TRP A 59 23.92 6.08 -4.70
N LEU A 60 23.84 5.90 -3.37
CA LEU A 60 22.80 6.53 -2.54
C LEU A 60 22.83 8.06 -2.64
N ARG A 61 24.01 8.64 -2.79
CA ARG A 61 24.19 10.08 -2.96
C ARG A 61 23.71 10.55 -4.32
N GLU A 62 24.06 9.83 -5.38
CA GLU A 62 23.65 10.14 -6.76
C GLU A 62 22.13 10.13 -6.91
N LEU A 63 21.45 9.19 -6.24
CA LEU A 63 19.99 9.13 -6.19
C LEU A 63 19.35 10.07 -5.16
N SER A 64 20.12 10.93 -4.52
CA SER A 64 19.62 11.84 -3.47
C SER A 64 18.90 11.14 -2.31
N LEU A 65 19.28 9.91 -1.99
CA LEU A 65 18.80 9.16 -0.82
C LEU A 65 19.60 9.50 0.45
N ILE A 66 20.80 10.05 0.27
CA ILE A 66 21.60 10.72 1.30
C ILE A 66 22.13 12.05 0.73
N ARG A 67 22.49 13.00 1.61
CA ARG A 67 22.97 14.32 1.17
C ARG A 67 24.19 14.20 0.25
N SER A 68 24.23 15.06 -0.77
CA SER A 68 25.41 15.22 -1.65
C SER A 68 26.46 16.16 -1.09
N ASN A 69 26.02 17.12 -0.29
CA ASN A 69 26.84 18.10 0.38
C ASN A 69 26.27 18.37 1.78
N MET A 70 27.13 18.84 2.69
CA MET A 70 26.69 19.22 4.03
C MET A 70 27.62 20.31 4.58
N ASN A 71 27.05 21.33 5.20
CA ASN A 71 27.79 22.39 5.85
C ASN A 71 27.97 22.06 7.33
N CYS A 72 29.08 22.48 7.94
CA CYS A 72 29.32 22.23 9.35
C CYS A 72 28.34 23.04 10.22
N PRO A 73 27.56 22.40 11.11
CA PRO A 73 26.60 23.10 11.97
C PRO A 73 27.25 23.74 13.21
N THR A 74 28.57 23.56 13.40
CA THR A 74 29.24 24.07 14.61
C THR A 74 29.50 25.57 14.49
N GLU A 75 29.06 26.32 15.49
CA GLU A 75 29.36 27.75 15.64
C GLU A 75 30.88 27.98 15.58
N GLY A 76 31.30 28.97 14.78
CA GLY A 76 32.72 29.25 14.49
C GLY A 76 33.28 28.54 13.25
N CYS A 77 32.56 27.58 12.64
CA CYS A 77 32.95 26.98 11.36
C CYS A 77 32.38 27.72 10.13
N ASN A 78 31.56 28.76 10.33
CA ASN A 78 30.93 29.60 9.29
C ASN A 78 30.29 28.79 8.14
N GLY A 79 29.68 27.64 8.46
CA GLY A 79 29.06 26.78 7.46
C GLY A 79 30.05 26.21 6.44
N LYS A 80 31.34 26.03 6.75
CA LYS A 80 32.28 25.37 5.83
C LYS A 80 31.80 23.97 5.44
N ASN A 81 32.02 23.61 4.18
CA ASN A 81 31.64 22.30 3.65
C ASN A 81 32.36 21.17 4.40
N LEU A 82 31.60 20.14 4.74
CA LEU A 82 32.10 18.91 5.32
C LEU A 82 32.68 18.03 4.21
N THR A 83 33.80 17.38 4.51
CA THR A 83 34.39 16.37 3.63
C THR A 83 33.87 15.00 3.99
N TRP A 84 33.66 14.17 2.97
CA TRP A 84 33.29 12.79 3.15
C TRP A 84 34.53 11.96 3.53
N SER A 85 34.43 11.08 4.53
CA SER A 85 35.60 10.31 4.99
C SER A 85 35.20 8.96 5.58
N PRO A 86 36.06 7.93 5.45
CA PRO A 86 35.90 6.69 6.20
C PRO A 86 35.85 6.95 7.72
N ALA A 87 35.05 6.14 8.40
CA ALA A 87 34.78 6.25 9.82
C ALA A 87 34.55 4.87 10.43
N ARG A 88 34.88 4.70 11.71
CA ARG A 88 34.44 3.53 12.50
C ARG A 88 32.99 3.69 12.96
N SER A 89 32.10 4.03 12.02
CA SER A 89 30.66 4.16 12.22
C SER A 89 29.93 2.92 11.70
N ILE A 90 28.63 2.82 11.98
CA ILE A 90 27.77 1.75 11.45
C ILE A 90 27.81 1.70 9.91
N ASP A 91 27.88 2.88 9.26
CA ASP A 91 27.88 3.03 7.80
C ASP A 91 29.28 3.05 7.17
N LYS A 92 30.33 2.84 7.96
CA LYS A 92 31.75 2.94 7.55
C LYS A 92 32.20 4.30 7.03
N TYR A 93 31.30 5.25 6.85
CA TYR A 93 31.57 6.60 6.38
C TYR A 93 30.84 7.64 7.23
N SER A 94 31.37 8.86 7.24
CA SER A 94 30.76 10.01 7.88
C SER A 94 31.18 11.30 7.21
N TRP A 95 30.38 12.36 7.41
CA TRP A 95 30.84 13.71 7.15
C TRP A 95 31.86 14.12 8.21
N TYR A 96 32.86 14.89 7.81
CA TYR A 96 33.96 15.34 8.67
C TYR A 96 34.28 16.80 8.40
N CYS A 97 34.37 17.61 9.45
CA CYS A 97 34.78 19.00 9.35
C CYS A 97 36.30 19.12 9.47
N LEU A 98 36.95 19.74 8.50
CA LEU A 98 38.40 19.97 8.55
C LEU A 98 38.80 21.00 9.61
N GLU A 99 37.90 21.90 10.02
CA GLU A 99 38.17 22.95 11.03
C GLU A 99 37.99 22.44 12.46
N CYS A 100 36.75 22.14 12.85
CA CYS A 100 36.45 21.73 14.22
C CYS A 100 36.69 20.25 14.48
N LYS A 101 37.10 19.48 13.45
CA LYS A 101 37.39 18.04 13.53
C LYS A 101 36.21 17.16 13.98
N LYS A 102 34.99 17.72 14.03
CA LYS A 102 33.75 17.00 14.38
C LYS A 102 33.23 16.20 13.19
N ARG A 103 32.54 15.10 13.49
CA ARG A 103 31.88 14.22 12.52
C ARG A 103 30.36 14.42 12.55
N GLN A 104 29.72 14.25 11.39
CA GLN A 104 28.26 14.24 11.25
C GLN A 104 27.84 12.95 10.53
N THR A 105 26.64 12.46 10.85
CA THR A 105 26.08 11.25 10.23
C THR A 105 25.72 11.49 8.77
N LEU A 106 25.86 10.48 7.92
CA LEU A 106 25.41 10.55 6.52
C LEU A 106 23.89 10.55 6.39
N ARG A 107 23.20 10.08 7.43
CA ARG A 107 21.74 9.88 7.42
C ARG A 107 20.96 11.12 7.81
N ASP A 108 21.64 12.23 8.09
CA ASP A 108 20.96 13.43 8.55
C ASP A 108 19.92 13.89 7.53
N SER A 109 18.72 14.21 8.01
CA SER A 109 17.55 14.56 7.18
C SER A 109 17.13 13.50 6.13
N SER A 110 17.64 12.26 6.18
CA SER A 110 17.35 11.24 5.16
C SER A 110 16.36 10.17 5.60
N PHE A 111 15.90 9.36 4.63
CA PHE A 111 15.09 8.18 4.89
C PHE A 111 15.75 7.20 5.87
N PHE A 112 17.08 7.10 5.88
CA PHE A 112 17.79 6.14 6.74
C PHE A 112 17.89 6.61 8.20
N LEU A 113 17.55 7.87 8.49
CA LEU A 113 17.55 8.39 9.85
C LEU A 113 16.64 7.56 10.77
N GLN A 114 17.16 7.20 11.96
CA GLN A 114 16.53 6.36 12.99
C GLN A 114 16.40 4.86 12.69
N ILE A 115 16.78 4.37 11.50
CA ILE A 115 16.85 2.92 11.24
C ILE A 115 18.15 2.38 11.82
N LYS A 116 18.09 1.51 12.84
CA LYS A 116 19.28 1.08 13.61
C LYS A 116 19.99 -0.16 13.06
N CYS A 117 20.24 -0.19 11.75
CA CYS A 117 21.12 -1.14 11.06
C CYS A 117 21.94 -0.38 10.00
N ASP A 118 23.02 -0.94 9.47
CA ASP A 118 23.83 -0.30 8.40
C ASP A 118 23.05 -0.11 7.08
N LEU A 119 23.59 0.68 6.16
CA LEU A 119 22.96 0.98 4.88
C LEU A 119 22.76 -0.27 4.01
N LYS A 120 23.66 -1.26 4.09
CA LYS A 120 23.52 -2.53 3.35
C LYS A 120 22.23 -3.25 3.78
N LEU A 121 22.05 -3.40 5.09
CA LEU A 121 20.86 -4.02 5.66
C LEU A 121 19.61 -3.20 5.38
N CYS A 122 19.72 -1.86 5.35
CA CYS A 122 18.60 -1.01 4.93
C CYS A 122 18.14 -1.36 3.51
N MET A 123 19.06 -1.52 2.56
CA MET A 123 18.71 -1.90 1.18
C MET A 123 18.04 -3.27 1.10
N GLN A 124 18.54 -4.25 1.87
CA GLN A 124 17.93 -5.58 1.96
C GLN A 124 16.50 -5.53 2.53
N ILE A 125 16.25 -4.70 3.55
CA ILE A 125 14.91 -4.52 4.11
C ILE A 125 13.97 -3.85 3.08
N ILE A 126 14.46 -2.89 2.29
CA ILE A 126 13.67 -2.22 1.26
C ILE A 126 13.23 -3.21 0.18
N VAL A 127 14.14 -4.02 -0.36
CA VAL A 127 13.75 -5.03 -1.37
C VAL A 127 12.85 -6.11 -0.77
N ALA A 128 13.06 -6.51 0.49
CA ALA A 128 12.16 -7.45 1.17
C ALA A 128 10.73 -6.89 1.30
N TRP A 129 10.61 -5.59 1.60
CA TRP A 129 9.33 -4.91 1.57
C TRP A 129 8.75 -4.93 0.16
N CYS A 130 9.54 -4.65 -0.88
CA CYS A 130 9.06 -4.69 -2.28
C CYS A 130 8.50 -6.06 -2.66
N GLN A 131 9.11 -7.15 -2.18
CA GLN A 131 8.66 -8.54 -2.33
C GLN A 131 7.46 -8.92 -1.43
N SER A 132 6.91 -7.99 -0.66
CA SER A 132 5.82 -8.24 0.30
C SER A 132 6.17 -9.26 1.40
N ILE A 133 7.46 -9.40 1.75
CA ILE A 133 7.89 -10.35 2.78
C ILE A 133 7.47 -9.84 4.17
N PRO A 134 6.84 -10.65 5.03
CA PRO A 134 6.46 -10.25 6.38
C PRO A 134 7.66 -9.83 7.25
N ASN A 135 7.43 -8.87 8.15
CA ASN A 135 8.49 -8.31 8.98
C ASN A 135 9.20 -9.36 9.86
N GLU A 136 8.46 -10.37 10.33
CA GLU A 136 8.95 -11.47 11.17
C GLU A 136 9.93 -12.36 10.41
N VAL A 137 9.68 -12.58 9.13
CA VAL A 137 10.55 -13.37 8.24
C VAL A 137 11.86 -12.63 8.00
N VAL A 138 11.78 -11.33 7.69
CA VAL A 138 12.98 -10.49 7.49
C VAL A 138 13.84 -10.41 8.75
N VAL A 139 13.21 -10.30 9.93
CA VAL A 139 13.88 -10.35 11.24
C VAL A 139 14.70 -11.62 11.38
N SER A 140 14.12 -12.77 11.05
CA SER A 140 14.81 -14.06 11.11
C SER A 140 15.92 -14.17 10.07
N TYR A 141 15.73 -13.64 8.85
CA TYR A 141 16.70 -13.78 7.77
C TYR A 141 17.92 -12.87 7.93
N LEU A 142 17.72 -11.67 8.46
CA LEU A 142 18.78 -10.68 8.67
C LEU A 142 19.34 -10.67 10.10
N GLU A 143 18.81 -11.51 10.99
CA GLU A 143 19.18 -11.56 12.41
C GLU A 143 19.07 -10.18 13.11
N LEU A 144 18.03 -9.41 12.74
CA LEU A 144 17.80 -8.06 13.23
C LEU A 144 16.78 -8.02 14.36
N LYS A 145 16.85 -6.96 15.17
CA LYS A 145 15.79 -6.69 16.16
C LYS A 145 14.50 -6.28 15.45
N GLN A 146 13.36 -6.80 15.89
CA GLN A 146 12.04 -6.55 15.28
C GLN A 146 11.73 -5.06 15.07
N HIS A 147 12.07 -4.21 16.05
CA HIS A 147 11.83 -2.78 15.93
C HIS A 147 12.60 -2.09 14.79
N VAL A 148 13.71 -2.67 14.30
CA VAL A 148 14.49 -2.10 13.19
C VAL A 148 13.75 -2.32 11.88
N VAL A 149 13.34 -3.57 11.61
CA VAL A 149 12.58 -3.92 10.40
C VAL A 149 11.23 -3.21 10.39
N LYS A 150 10.53 -3.22 11.53
CA LYS A 150 9.25 -2.53 11.69
C LYS A 150 9.37 -1.03 11.40
N LYS A 151 10.41 -0.36 11.93
CA LYS A 151 10.64 1.07 11.67
C LYS A 151 10.90 1.35 10.18
N ALA A 152 11.64 0.49 9.50
CA ALA A 152 11.86 0.63 8.07
C ALA A 152 10.56 0.46 7.26
N TYR A 153 9.77 -0.59 7.55
CA TYR A 153 8.47 -0.83 6.91
C TYR A 153 7.48 0.30 7.17
N GLU A 154 7.46 0.84 8.40
CA GLU A 154 6.68 2.03 8.73
C GLU A 154 7.08 3.21 7.84
N LYS A 155 8.38 3.51 7.71
CA LYS A 155 8.84 4.62 6.85
C LYS A 155 8.49 4.38 5.38
N LEU A 156 8.61 3.15 4.86
CA LEU A 156 8.21 2.81 3.48
C LEU A 156 6.71 2.99 3.27
N GLY A 157 5.88 2.55 4.23
CA GLY A 157 4.45 2.79 4.18
C GLY A 157 4.10 4.28 4.21
N LYS A 158 4.89 5.11 4.91
CA LYS A 158 4.71 6.57 4.93
C LYS A 158 5.11 7.22 3.60
N VAL A 159 6.12 6.71 2.92
CA VAL A 159 6.47 7.12 1.55
C VAL A 159 5.33 6.81 0.58
N ALA A 160 4.81 5.58 0.62
CA ALA A 160 3.66 5.17 -0.18
C ALA A 160 2.42 6.04 0.08
N GLU A 161 2.09 6.27 1.36
CA GLU A 161 1.00 7.16 1.78
C GLU A 161 1.17 8.59 1.27
N THR A 162 2.36 9.16 1.42
CA THR A 162 2.65 10.53 0.98
C THR A 162 2.49 10.65 -0.53
N TYR A 163 3.01 9.68 -1.28
CA TYR A 163 2.91 9.66 -2.72
C TYR A 163 1.45 9.60 -3.20
N VAL A 164 0.66 8.64 -2.68
CA VAL A 164 -0.76 8.47 -3.07
C VAL A 164 -1.58 9.72 -2.75
N LYS A 165 -1.34 10.37 -1.60
CA LYS A 165 -2.05 11.59 -1.21
C LYS A 165 -1.70 12.79 -2.10
N ASN A 166 -0.44 12.91 -2.51
CA ASN A 166 0.03 14.05 -3.29
C ASN A 166 -0.30 13.93 -4.79
N HIS A 167 -0.67 12.74 -5.26
CA HIS A 167 -0.96 12.45 -6.67
C HIS A 167 -2.34 11.78 -6.81
N SER A 168 -3.35 12.24 -6.09
CA SER A 168 -4.68 11.60 -6.05
C SER A 168 -5.34 11.52 -7.44
N GLU A 169 -5.00 12.41 -8.35
CA GLU A 169 -5.42 12.42 -9.75
C GLU A 169 -4.97 11.18 -10.54
N GLU A 170 -3.92 10.49 -10.08
CA GLU A 170 -3.43 9.26 -10.71
C GLU A 170 -4.30 8.03 -10.38
N TRP A 171 -5.20 8.15 -9.39
CA TRP A 171 -6.15 7.10 -8.97
C TRP A 171 -7.58 7.33 -9.47
N LEU A 172 -7.75 8.12 -10.54
CA LEU A 172 -9.04 8.22 -11.22
C LEU A 172 -9.42 6.91 -11.93
N LEU A 173 -10.65 6.48 -11.75
CA LEU A 173 -11.24 5.28 -12.33
C LEU A 173 -12.27 5.64 -13.40
N GLY A 174 -12.44 4.74 -14.36
CA GLY A 174 -13.52 4.82 -15.33
C GLY A 174 -13.32 5.88 -16.42
N GLY A 175 -14.43 6.46 -16.87
CA GLY A 175 -14.51 7.35 -18.02
C GLY A 175 -15.68 6.97 -18.92
N ASN A 176 -15.76 7.59 -20.10
CA ASN A 176 -16.86 7.35 -21.03
C ASN A 176 -17.02 5.84 -21.31
N GLU A 177 -18.22 5.33 -21.05
CA GLU A 177 -18.61 3.93 -21.25
C GLU A 177 -17.86 2.89 -20.42
N LYS A 178 -17.13 3.31 -19.39
CA LYS A 178 -16.48 2.39 -18.44
C LYS A 178 -17.43 1.99 -17.32
N ILE A 179 -17.28 0.76 -16.85
CA ILE A 179 -18.09 0.19 -15.76
C ILE A 179 -17.28 0.24 -14.47
N LEU A 180 -17.85 0.86 -13.45
CA LEU A 180 -17.35 0.86 -12.09
C LEU A 180 -18.36 0.14 -11.20
N ILE A 181 -17.88 -0.75 -10.33
CA ILE A 181 -18.71 -1.32 -9.26
C ILE A 181 -18.37 -0.57 -7.98
N VAL A 182 -19.40 -0.05 -7.32
CA VAL A 182 -19.31 0.68 -6.06
C VAL A 182 -20.00 -0.14 -4.98
N ASP A 183 -19.28 -0.40 -3.89
CA ASP A 183 -19.83 -1.15 -2.77
C ASP A 183 -19.12 -0.80 -1.45
N GLU A 184 -19.66 -1.26 -0.33
CA GLU A 184 -19.07 -1.12 1.00
C GLU A 184 -18.72 -2.46 1.65
N PHE A 185 -17.60 -2.50 2.36
CA PHE A 185 -17.26 -3.60 3.25
C PHE A 185 -17.53 -3.20 4.72
N PRO A 186 -18.08 -4.09 5.56
CA PRO A 186 -18.45 -5.50 5.30
C PRO A 186 -19.93 -5.71 4.91
N SER A 187 -20.72 -4.65 4.72
CA SER A 187 -22.19 -4.76 4.63
C SER A 187 -22.75 -4.88 3.21
N GLY A 188 -21.90 -4.81 2.19
CA GLY A 188 -22.24 -4.89 0.77
C GLY A 188 -22.46 -6.29 0.21
N TYR A 189 -22.36 -6.40 -1.12
CA TYR A 189 -22.45 -7.63 -1.94
C TYR A 189 -21.09 -8.17 -2.37
N MET A 190 -20.01 -7.81 -1.66
CA MET A 190 -18.68 -8.30 -2.01
C MET A 190 -18.55 -9.83 -1.86
N THR A 191 -19.34 -10.47 -0.99
CA THR A 191 -19.32 -11.92 -0.78
C THR A 191 -20.71 -12.54 -0.92
N GLU A 192 -20.79 -13.76 -1.46
CA GLU A 192 -22.05 -14.52 -1.62
C GLU A 192 -22.63 -14.92 -0.25
N THR A 193 -21.78 -15.08 0.76
CA THR A 193 -22.13 -15.46 2.13
C THR A 193 -22.60 -14.25 2.95
N LEU A 194 -23.85 -13.85 2.71
CA LEU A 194 -24.59 -12.91 3.54
C LEU A 194 -24.94 -13.41 4.96
N ILE A 195 -24.38 -14.55 5.37
CA ILE A 195 -24.72 -15.23 6.63
C ILE A 195 -23.44 -15.83 7.21
N ASN A 196 -22.97 -15.27 8.34
CA ASN A 196 -21.87 -15.77 9.17
C ASN A 196 -20.42 -15.36 8.84
N ALA A 197 -20.17 -14.14 8.32
CA ALA A 197 -18.96 -13.46 8.82
C ALA A 197 -19.13 -13.39 10.35
N PRO A 198 -18.15 -13.81 11.17
CA PRO A 198 -18.37 -14.00 12.58
C PRO A 198 -18.69 -12.66 13.24
N VAL A 199 -19.98 -12.40 13.42
CA VAL A 199 -20.53 -11.50 14.44
C VAL A 199 -20.05 -11.93 15.85
N ALA A 200 -19.41 -13.10 15.94
CA ALA A 200 -18.73 -13.68 17.10
C ALA A 200 -17.22 -13.38 17.23
N ARG A 201 -16.55 -12.66 16.32
CA ARG A 201 -15.27 -12.03 16.68
C ARG A 201 -15.65 -10.75 17.42
N LYS A 202 -15.58 -10.80 18.76
CA LYS A 202 -15.80 -9.69 19.73
C LYS A 202 -15.88 -8.36 19.01
N ARG A 203 -17.01 -7.64 19.07
CA ARG A 203 -17.13 -6.23 18.65
C ARG A 203 -15.93 -5.45 19.23
N ASN A 204 -14.85 -5.41 18.46
CA ASN A 204 -13.75 -4.52 18.67
C ASN A 204 -14.28 -3.16 18.23
N ASN A 205 -13.89 -2.09 18.92
CA ASN A 205 -14.20 -0.71 18.52
C ASN A 205 -13.61 -0.33 17.13
N ASN A 206 -12.98 -1.27 16.41
CA ASN A 206 -12.32 -1.09 15.13
C ASN A 206 -13.12 -1.64 13.92
N CYS A 207 -14.44 -1.77 14.01
CA CYS A 207 -15.24 -2.10 12.82
C CYS A 207 -15.28 -0.89 11.88
N HIS A 208 -14.46 -0.92 10.83
CA HIS A 208 -14.33 0.17 9.86
C HIS A 208 -15.32 -0.06 8.71
N THR A 209 -16.06 0.98 8.30
CA THR A 209 -16.80 0.92 7.03
C THR A 209 -15.87 1.39 5.92
N ILE A 210 -15.68 0.57 4.89
CA ILE A 210 -14.74 0.83 3.80
C ILE A 210 -15.52 0.93 2.50
N LEU A 211 -15.51 2.11 1.88
CA LEU A 211 -16.01 2.31 0.53
C LEU A 211 -15.00 1.72 -0.46
N CYS A 212 -15.48 0.96 -1.44
CA CYS A 212 -14.65 0.40 -2.50
C CYS A 212 -15.26 0.72 -3.87
N ILE A 213 -14.42 1.13 -4.81
CA ILE A 213 -14.77 1.43 -6.19
C ILE A 213 -13.82 0.62 -7.07
N ALA A 214 -14.34 -0.30 -7.89
CA ALA A 214 -13.54 -1.15 -8.76
C ALA A 214 -13.86 -0.89 -10.24
N GLU A 215 -12.82 -0.71 -11.07
CA GLU A 215 -12.96 -0.63 -12.53
C GLU A 215 -12.93 -2.04 -13.15
N VAL A 216 -14.00 -2.40 -13.88
CA VAL A 216 -14.22 -3.77 -14.37
C VAL A 216 -13.67 -3.93 -15.79
N ASP A 217 -12.37 -3.75 -15.96
CA ASP A 217 -11.69 -3.93 -17.24
C ASP A 217 -10.69 -5.10 -17.25
N LYS A 218 -10.16 -5.47 -16.08
CA LYS A 218 -9.13 -6.49 -15.88
C LYS A 218 -9.33 -7.21 -14.55
N ILE A 219 -8.73 -8.40 -14.43
CA ILE A 219 -8.63 -9.15 -13.17
C ILE A 219 -7.13 -9.35 -12.84
N PRO A 220 -6.66 -8.96 -11.63
CA PRO A 220 -7.40 -8.23 -10.60
C PRO A 220 -7.78 -6.79 -11.06
N PRO A 221 -8.91 -6.24 -10.58
CA PRO A 221 -9.36 -4.92 -11.01
C PRO A 221 -8.51 -3.82 -10.38
N ARG A 222 -8.43 -2.67 -11.06
CA ARG A 222 -7.93 -1.44 -10.43
C ARG A 222 -9.02 -0.90 -9.51
N MET A 223 -8.67 -0.65 -8.25
CA MET A 223 -9.61 -0.15 -7.24
C MET A 223 -9.14 1.11 -6.54
N TRP A 224 -10.13 1.88 -6.09
CA TRP A 224 -10.01 2.91 -5.07
C TRP A 224 -10.74 2.42 -3.82
N MET A 225 -10.16 2.68 -2.66
CA MET A 225 -10.72 2.30 -1.37
C MET A 225 -10.62 3.47 -0.41
N HIS A 226 -11.60 3.64 0.46
CA HIS A 226 -11.62 4.71 1.45
C HIS A 226 -12.25 4.25 2.76
N ILE A 227 -11.59 4.54 3.89
CA ILE A 227 -12.14 4.26 5.22
C ILE A 227 -13.03 5.41 5.64
N ILE A 228 -14.34 5.19 5.73
CA ILE A 228 -15.32 6.21 6.11
C ILE A 228 -15.02 6.75 7.52
N HIS A 229 -14.97 8.07 7.63
CA HIS A 229 -14.71 8.80 8.88
C HIS A 229 -15.98 9.06 9.67
N ALA A 230 -17.10 9.30 8.99
CA ALA A 230 -18.38 9.53 9.63
C ALA A 230 -18.80 8.33 10.51
N ASN A 231 -19.25 8.64 11.73
CA ASN A 231 -19.71 7.60 12.65
C ASN A 231 -21.09 7.09 12.21
N PRO A 232 -21.33 5.77 12.23
CA PRO A 232 -22.65 5.22 11.99
C PRO A 232 -23.61 5.71 13.09
N GLU A 233 -24.79 6.16 12.70
CA GLU A 233 -25.80 6.60 13.66
C GLU A 233 -26.17 5.48 14.64
N PRO A 234 -26.32 5.80 15.94
CA PRO A 234 -26.93 4.85 16.86
C PRO A 234 -28.36 4.57 16.39
N PRO A 235 -28.83 3.31 16.50
CA PRO A 235 -30.19 2.98 16.10
C PRO A 235 -31.19 3.88 16.84
N PRO A 236 -32.26 4.34 16.18
CA PRO A 236 -33.21 5.26 16.79
C PRO A 236 -33.77 4.62 18.07
N SER A 237 -33.60 5.33 19.18
CA SER A 237 -34.13 4.87 20.47
C SER A 237 -35.64 4.62 20.30
N LYS A 238 -36.14 3.51 20.86
CA LYS A 238 -37.56 3.09 20.77
C LYS A 238 -38.56 4.13 21.30
N ASN A 239 -38.10 5.25 21.86
CA ASN A 239 -38.93 6.30 22.48
C ASN A 239 -39.00 7.62 21.68
N ALA A 240 -38.35 7.75 20.52
CA ALA A 240 -38.40 9.00 19.74
C ALA A 240 -39.60 9.03 18.77
N LYS A 241 -40.82 9.18 19.30
CA LYS A 241 -42.04 9.25 18.47
C LYS A 241 -42.33 10.61 17.81
N ASN A 242 -41.51 11.66 17.99
CA ASN A 242 -41.85 13.01 17.52
C ASN A 242 -40.66 13.90 17.10
N GLN A 243 -39.63 13.35 16.46
CA GLN A 243 -38.69 14.18 15.70
C GLN A 243 -38.77 13.78 14.23
N LYS A 244 -39.12 14.75 13.36
CA LYS A 244 -38.75 14.73 11.94
C LYS A 244 -37.22 14.65 11.92
N LEU A 245 -36.73 13.43 11.88
CA LEU A 245 -35.33 13.11 12.01
C LEU A 245 -34.70 13.24 10.61
N GLU A 246 -34.37 14.46 10.20
CA GLU A 246 -33.30 14.65 9.21
C GLU A 246 -31.97 14.37 9.92
N SER A 247 -31.76 13.11 10.31
CA SER A 247 -30.45 12.65 10.74
C SER A 247 -29.70 12.25 9.48
N LYS A 248 -28.97 13.22 8.91
CA LYS A 248 -28.06 12.98 7.81
C LYS A 248 -26.77 12.40 8.39
N CYS A 249 -26.71 11.08 8.45
CA CYS A 249 -25.49 10.34 8.69
C CYS A 249 -24.47 10.73 7.61
N GLY A 250 -23.42 11.47 7.99
CA GLY A 250 -22.39 12.00 7.07
C GLY A 250 -21.63 10.95 6.24
N MET A 251 -21.90 9.65 6.46
CA MET A 251 -21.31 8.55 5.70
C MET A 251 -21.71 8.59 4.23
N VAL A 252 -22.96 8.94 3.92
CA VAL A 252 -23.44 9.01 2.53
C VAL A 252 -22.78 10.18 1.83
N GLU A 253 -22.77 11.37 2.45
CA GLU A 253 -22.13 12.56 1.88
C GLU A 253 -20.63 12.35 1.67
N GLU A 254 -19.95 11.72 2.63
CA GLU A 254 -18.53 11.35 2.50
C GLU A 254 -18.32 10.37 1.34
N ALA A 255 -19.12 9.30 1.26
CA ALA A 255 -18.99 8.32 0.19
C ALA A 255 -19.25 8.92 -1.20
N LEU A 256 -20.29 9.75 -1.35
CA LEU A 256 -20.58 10.43 -2.60
C LEU A 256 -19.45 11.39 -3.00
N SER A 257 -18.87 12.12 -2.04
CA SER A 257 -17.71 12.99 -2.28
C SER A 257 -16.51 12.20 -2.81
N GLU A 258 -16.20 11.06 -2.19
CA GLU A 258 -15.11 10.18 -2.60
C GLU A 258 -15.36 9.55 -3.98
N ILE A 259 -16.60 9.13 -4.26
CA ILE A 259 -16.99 8.61 -5.57
C ILE A 259 -16.79 9.69 -6.65
N CYS A 260 -17.25 10.92 -6.42
CA CYS A 260 -17.05 12.02 -7.36
C CYS A 260 -15.57 12.38 -7.55
N ALA A 261 -14.75 12.29 -6.49
CA ALA A 261 -13.32 12.57 -6.57
C ALA A 261 -12.55 11.50 -7.36
N HIS A 262 -13.01 10.25 -7.35
CA HIS A 262 -12.26 9.10 -7.90
C HIS A 262 -12.91 8.40 -9.09
N ALA A 263 -14.16 8.70 -9.44
CA ALA A 263 -14.83 8.18 -10.63
C ALA A 263 -15.00 9.27 -11.69
N LYS A 264 -14.46 9.06 -12.89
CA LYS A 264 -14.60 10.00 -13.99
C LYS A 264 -16.07 10.09 -14.46
N PRO A 265 -16.60 11.29 -14.75
CA PRO A 265 -17.92 11.48 -15.35
C PRO A 265 -18.13 10.64 -16.62
N GLY A 266 -19.39 10.26 -16.90
CA GLY A 266 -19.75 9.41 -18.03
C GLY A 266 -19.55 7.90 -17.79
N SER A 267 -19.07 7.51 -16.62
CA SER A 267 -19.00 6.11 -16.21
C SER A 267 -20.38 5.53 -15.87
N TYR A 268 -20.50 4.20 -15.99
CA TYR A 268 -21.60 3.42 -15.47
C TYR A 268 -21.25 2.98 -14.04
N LEU A 269 -22.10 3.32 -13.06
CA LEU A 269 -21.93 2.89 -11.68
C LEU A 269 -22.88 1.73 -11.40
N ILE A 270 -22.32 0.59 -11.04
CA ILE A 270 -23.07 -0.57 -10.55
C ILE A 270 -23.03 -0.54 -9.03
N ALA A 271 -24.20 -0.46 -8.40
CA ALA A 271 -24.32 -0.40 -6.94
C ALA A 271 -25.46 -1.30 -6.47
N ASN A 272 -25.44 -1.75 -5.22
CA ASN A 272 -26.54 -2.52 -4.65
C ASN A 272 -27.47 -1.64 -3.79
N ARG A 273 -28.65 -2.15 -3.45
CA ARG A 273 -29.62 -1.42 -2.62
C ARG A 273 -29.36 -1.53 -1.12
N ARG A 274 -28.41 -2.38 -0.69
CA ARG A 274 -28.20 -2.73 0.73
C ARG A 274 -27.09 -1.94 1.42
N ALA A 275 -26.11 -1.44 0.66
CA ALA A 275 -25.01 -0.64 1.18
C ALA A 275 -25.54 0.59 1.94
N ARG A 276 -24.94 0.92 3.08
CA ARG A 276 -25.41 2.02 3.91
C ARG A 276 -24.93 3.37 3.40
N CYS A 277 -23.66 3.49 3.02
CA CYS A 277 -23.08 4.76 2.55
C CYS A 277 -23.16 4.95 1.03
N CYS A 278 -23.23 3.87 0.26
CA CYS A 278 -23.18 3.89 -1.20
C CYS A 278 -24.26 3.01 -1.85
N ASN A 279 -25.51 3.07 -1.37
CA ASN A 279 -26.60 2.36 -2.04
C ASN A 279 -26.99 3.01 -3.38
N TYR A 280 -27.59 2.18 -4.22
CA TYR A 280 -28.19 2.55 -5.50
C TYR A 280 -29.01 3.85 -5.47
N GLU A 281 -29.89 4.06 -4.49
CA GLU A 281 -30.75 5.26 -4.46
C GLU A 281 -29.94 6.55 -4.24
N SER A 282 -28.97 6.52 -3.31
CA SER A 282 -28.06 7.65 -3.09
C SER A 282 -27.22 7.96 -4.34
N LEU A 283 -26.69 6.93 -5.02
CA LEU A 283 -25.86 7.13 -6.21
C LEU A 283 -26.64 7.70 -7.40
N LYS A 284 -27.94 7.39 -7.54
CA LYS A 284 -28.78 7.93 -8.63
C LYS A 284 -28.88 9.45 -8.63
N GLU A 285 -28.63 10.10 -7.49
CA GLU A 285 -28.63 11.55 -7.38
C GLU A 285 -27.45 12.17 -8.15
N LEU A 286 -26.40 11.39 -8.44
CA LEU A 286 -25.23 11.81 -9.20
C LEU A 286 -25.50 11.79 -10.71
N LYS A 287 -25.98 12.92 -11.24
CA LYS A 287 -26.41 13.08 -12.64
C LYS A 287 -25.30 12.87 -13.69
N GLU A 288 -24.04 12.90 -13.28
CA GLU A 288 -22.88 12.73 -14.16
C GLU A 288 -22.61 11.27 -14.53
N TYR A 289 -23.35 10.33 -13.93
CA TYR A 289 -23.17 8.90 -14.10
C TYR A 289 -24.48 8.20 -14.46
N LYS A 290 -24.35 7.07 -15.14
CA LYS A 290 -25.49 6.15 -15.33
C LYS A 290 -25.43 5.05 -14.28
N VAL A 291 -26.39 5.06 -13.35
CA VAL A 291 -26.40 4.12 -12.23
C VAL A 291 -27.32 2.93 -12.52
N ILE A 292 -26.81 1.72 -12.30
CA ILE A 292 -27.52 0.45 -12.49
C ILE A 292 -27.47 -0.34 -11.19
N SER A 293 -28.59 -0.93 -10.77
CA SER A 293 -28.58 -1.76 -9.55
C SER A 293 -28.08 -3.18 -9.82
N ILE A 294 -27.34 -3.76 -8.88
CA ILE A 294 -26.93 -5.17 -8.94
C ILE A 294 -28.18 -6.05 -9.03
N GLU A 295 -29.22 -5.74 -8.27
CA GLU A 295 -30.47 -6.49 -8.24
C GLU A 295 -31.19 -6.51 -9.60
N ASP A 296 -31.13 -5.41 -10.37
CA ASP A 296 -31.70 -5.39 -11.73
C ASP A 296 -30.85 -6.20 -12.71
N LEU A 297 -29.52 -6.25 -12.52
CA LEU A 297 -28.61 -7.07 -13.33
C LEU A 297 -28.80 -8.56 -13.06
N GLN A 298 -29.10 -8.96 -11.82
CA GLN A 298 -29.37 -10.35 -11.45
C GLN A 298 -30.59 -10.93 -12.19
N MET A 299 -31.51 -10.10 -12.67
CA MET A 299 -32.66 -10.56 -13.45
C MET A 299 -32.27 -11.21 -14.79
N TYR A 300 -31.02 -10.99 -15.24
CA TYR A 300 -30.48 -11.58 -16.46
C TYR A 300 -29.68 -12.87 -16.22
N ASP A 301 -29.49 -13.28 -14.97
CA ASP A 301 -28.86 -14.56 -14.66
C ASP A 301 -29.75 -15.72 -15.14
N THR A 302 -29.12 -16.81 -15.56
CA THR A 302 -29.85 -18.04 -15.90
C THR A 302 -30.65 -18.52 -14.68
N PRO A 303 -31.95 -18.88 -14.80
CA PRO A 303 -32.75 -19.32 -13.66
C PRO A 303 -32.07 -20.44 -12.86
N GLY A 304 -31.91 -20.23 -11.55
CA GLY A 304 -31.25 -21.18 -10.64
C GLY A 304 -29.72 -21.10 -10.62
N LYS A 305 -29.11 -20.16 -11.35
CA LYS A 305 -27.69 -19.82 -11.23
C LYS A 305 -27.51 -18.41 -10.68
N ASN A 306 -26.41 -18.19 -9.97
CA ASN A 306 -25.98 -16.89 -9.45
C ASN A 306 -24.70 -16.41 -10.17
N GLU A 307 -24.74 -16.37 -11.50
CA GLU A 307 -23.56 -16.06 -12.33
C GLU A 307 -23.01 -14.66 -12.03
N LEU A 308 -23.88 -13.65 -11.83
CA LEU A 308 -23.44 -12.31 -11.47
C LEU A 308 -22.73 -12.27 -10.11
N LEU A 309 -23.26 -12.96 -9.08
CA LEU A 309 -22.64 -12.95 -7.76
C LEU A 309 -21.26 -13.64 -7.77
N GLY A 310 -21.13 -14.76 -8.49
CA GLY A 310 -19.82 -15.41 -8.65
C GLY A 310 -18.80 -14.52 -9.37
N ASN A 311 -19.25 -13.74 -10.36
CA ASN A 311 -18.40 -12.74 -11.02
C ASN A 311 -18.01 -11.60 -10.06
N LEU A 312 -18.95 -11.08 -9.27
CA LEU A 312 -18.68 -10.04 -8.28
C LEU A 312 -17.70 -10.52 -7.22
N GLU A 313 -17.85 -11.74 -6.70
CA GLU A 313 -16.91 -12.34 -5.76
C GLU A 313 -15.50 -12.41 -6.37
N THR A 314 -15.40 -12.87 -7.64
CA THR A 314 -14.12 -12.92 -8.37
C THR A 314 -13.48 -11.53 -8.52
N ILE A 315 -14.27 -10.51 -8.88
CA ILE A 315 -13.79 -9.13 -9.00
C ILE A 315 -13.33 -8.60 -7.64
N TRP A 316 -14.07 -8.88 -6.56
CA TRP A 316 -13.79 -8.36 -5.24
C TRP A 316 -12.72 -9.11 -4.45
N GLN A 317 -12.27 -10.30 -4.88
CA GLN A 317 -11.34 -11.14 -4.10
C GLN A 317 -10.15 -10.36 -3.53
N THR A 318 -9.45 -9.58 -4.38
CA THR A 318 -8.31 -8.79 -3.92
C THR A 318 -8.72 -7.69 -2.94
N GLY A 319 -9.85 -7.02 -3.18
CA GLY A 319 -10.35 -5.96 -2.31
C GLY A 319 -10.84 -6.48 -0.94
N ILE A 320 -11.45 -7.66 -0.91
CA ILE A 320 -11.89 -8.33 0.33
C ILE A 320 -10.69 -8.62 1.23
N GLY A 321 -9.62 -9.20 0.68
CA GLY A 321 -8.41 -9.49 1.47
C GLY A 321 -7.84 -8.23 2.15
N VAL A 322 -7.76 -7.12 1.41
CA VAL A 322 -7.31 -5.82 1.95
C VAL A 322 -8.28 -5.30 3.02
N CYS A 323 -9.59 -5.38 2.77
CA CYS A 323 -10.61 -4.98 3.73
C CYS A 323 -10.54 -5.78 5.04
N GLU A 324 -10.34 -7.10 4.96
CA GLU A 324 -10.20 -7.97 6.12
C GLU A 324 -8.96 -7.64 6.94
N GLU A 325 -7.80 -7.41 6.31
CA GLU A 325 -6.60 -6.92 6.99
C GLU A 325 -6.86 -5.61 7.74
N ILE A 326 -7.58 -4.67 7.11
CA ILE A 326 -7.92 -3.39 7.73
C ILE A 326 -8.79 -3.59 8.99
N GLN A 327 -9.78 -4.50 8.96
CA GLN A 327 -10.65 -4.76 10.12
C GLN A 327 -9.88 -5.27 11.35
N GLU A 328 -8.75 -5.94 11.15
CA GLU A 328 -7.93 -6.48 12.24
C GLU A 328 -7.00 -5.42 12.87
N THR A 329 -7.00 -4.19 12.36
CA THR A 329 -6.07 -3.14 12.77
C THR A 329 -6.74 -1.89 13.34
N THR A 330 -5.94 -1.01 13.95
CA THR A 330 -6.40 0.33 14.33
C THR A 330 -6.63 1.18 13.09
N ARG A 331 -7.44 2.25 13.18
CA ARG A 331 -7.69 3.14 12.03
C ARG A 331 -6.41 3.65 11.37
N THR A 332 -5.41 4.08 12.16
CA THR A 332 -4.13 4.59 11.65
C THR A 332 -3.36 3.52 10.88
N ASN A 333 -3.34 2.28 11.37
CA ASN A 333 -2.67 1.19 10.68
C ASN A 333 -3.48 0.77 9.44
N GLY A 334 -4.81 0.71 9.53
CA GLY A 334 -5.69 0.42 8.40
C GLY A 334 -5.51 1.41 7.25
N LEU A 335 -5.41 2.72 7.54
CA LEU A 335 -5.08 3.73 6.53
C LEU A 335 -3.72 3.45 5.88
N GLN A 336 -2.71 3.07 6.66
CA GLN A 336 -1.40 2.72 6.11
C GLN A 336 -1.48 1.48 5.22
N HIS A 337 -2.21 0.43 5.61
CA HIS A 337 -2.43 -0.76 4.76
C HIS A 337 -3.11 -0.39 3.44
N LEU A 338 -4.14 0.44 3.51
CA LEU A 338 -4.86 0.95 2.35
C LEU A 338 -3.93 1.70 1.38
N PHE A 339 -3.16 2.67 1.86
CA PHE A 339 -2.26 3.43 0.98
C PHE A 339 -1.14 2.57 0.40
N VAL A 340 -0.61 1.62 1.17
CA VAL A 340 0.36 0.66 0.65
C VAL A 340 -0.25 -0.21 -0.45
N HIS A 341 -1.50 -0.67 -0.28
CA HIS A 341 -2.20 -1.42 -1.31
C HIS A 341 -2.39 -0.59 -2.60
N LEU A 342 -2.92 0.64 -2.48
CA LEU A 342 -3.12 1.55 -3.61
C LEU A 342 -1.81 1.85 -4.37
N TRP A 343 -0.72 2.03 -3.63
CA TRP A 343 0.61 2.24 -4.19
C TRP A 343 1.10 0.99 -4.94
N ARG A 344 0.97 -0.19 -4.33
CA ARG A 344 1.39 -1.46 -4.92
C ARG A 344 0.63 -1.81 -6.18
N GLN A 345 -0.68 -1.60 -6.19
CA GLN A 345 -1.53 -1.83 -7.36
C GLN A 345 -1.00 -1.08 -8.60
N ARG A 346 -0.40 0.10 -8.41
CA ARG A 346 0.12 0.93 -9.50
C ARG A 346 1.57 0.61 -9.84
N PHE A 347 2.44 0.50 -8.83
CA PHE A 347 3.89 0.48 -9.03
C PHE A 347 4.54 -0.89 -8.79
N ALA A 348 3.87 -1.80 -8.09
CA ALA A 348 4.45 -3.06 -7.63
C ALA A 348 3.89 -4.28 -8.37
N MET A 349 3.66 -4.16 -9.68
CA MET A 349 3.30 -5.30 -10.53
C MET A 349 4.39 -6.38 -10.55
N THR A 350 5.65 -5.97 -10.36
CA THR A 350 6.80 -6.84 -10.15
C THR A 350 7.66 -6.31 -9.01
N PRO A 351 8.48 -7.14 -8.33
CA PRO A 351 9.45 -6.68 -7.35
C PRO A 351 10.45 -5.65 -7.90
N ALA A 352 10.88 -5.79 -9.16
CA ALA A 352 11.75 -4.83 -9.85
C ALA A 352 11.11 -3.43 -9.91
N ASN A 353 9.88 -3.34 -10.42
CA ASN A 353 9.17 -2.06 -10.50
C ASN A 353 8.94 -1.48 -9.10
N ALA A 354 8.54 -2.32 -8.15
CA ALA A 354 8.33 -1.89 -6.77
C ALA A 354 9.61 -1.27 -6.17
N PHE A 355 10.76 -1.89 -6.39
CA PHE A 355 12.04 -1.40 -5.90
C PHE A 355 12.45 -0.09 -6.57
N GLU A 356 12.36 -0.01 -7.90
CA GLU A 356 12.70 1.20 -8.65
C GLU A 356 11.84 2.40 -8.22
N TYR A 357 10.51 2.25 -8.22
CA TYR A 357 9.60 3.32 -7.85
C TYR A 357 9.71 3.70 -6.38
N ILE A 358 9.87 2.75 -5.44
CA ILE A 358 9.98 3.14 -4.03
C ILE A 358 11.26 3.90 -3.76
N ILE A 359 12.36 3.58 -4.44
CA ILE A 359 13.62 4.32 -4.34
C ILE A 359 13.45 5.75 -4.84
N GLN A 360 12.81 5.92 -6.00
CA GLN A 360 12.48 7.25 -6.52
C GLN A 360 11.60 8.05 -5.54
N HIS A 361 10.51 7.45 -5.07
CA HIS A 361 9.58 8.13 -4.17
C HIS A 361 10.20 8.44 -2.79
N ILE A 362 11.16 7.65 -2.32
CA ILE A 362 11.96 7.99 -1.13
C ILE A 362 12.73 9.30 -1.38
N ALA A 363 13.40 9.45 -2.53
CA ALA A 363 14.15 10.66 -2.85
C ALA A 363 13.22 11.89 -2.96
N GLU A 364 12.02 11.72 -3.51
CA GLU A 364 11.00 12.77 -3.59
C GLU A 364 10.44 13.17 -2.21
N CYS A 365 10.21 12.20 -1.32
CA CYS A 365 9.68 12.47 0.03
C CYS A 365 10.71 13.08 0.99
N PHE A 366 12.01 12.79 0.79
CA PHE A 366 13.10 13.19 1.68
C PHE A 366 14.08 14.14 0.97
N GLN A 367 13.56 15.08 0.19
CA GLN A 367 14.37 16.08 -0.51
C GLN A 367 15.22 16.91 0.46
N PHE A 368 16.49 17.07 0.10
CA PHE A 368 17.42 17.93 0.83
C PHE A 368 17.31 19.36 0.29
N THR A 369 16.78 20.26 1.12
CA THR A 369 16.85 21.70 0.90
C THR A 369 18.19 22.28 1.34
#